data_AF-A0A1Z1WSD3-F1
#
_entry.id   AF-A0A1Z1WSD3-F1
#
_cell.length_a   1.000
_cell.length_b   1.000
_cell.length_c   1.000
_cell.angle_alpha   90.00
_cell.angle_beta   90.00
_cell.angle_gamma   90.00
#
_symmetry.space_group_name_H-M   'P 1'
#
loop_
_entity.id
_entity.type
_entity.pdbx_description
1 polymer ?
#
loop_
_entity_poly.entity_id
_entity_poly.type
_entity_poly.pdbx_seq_one_letter_code
_entity_poly.pdbx_strand_id
1 'polypeptide(L)'
;MLVRVRAVGVNPPDWYVREGMRNIPPDKRPPLTLPAVLGTDVSGVVEAVAPDVRGFSVGDEVFGLLRFPSLEGSAYAEYVAAPAAHLAHKPTVSITCAPPGCRWRGSPRGSS
;
A
#
# COMPACT_ATOMS: atom_id res chain seq x y z
N MET A 1 -5.26 -5.07 -10.85
CA MET A 1 -6.39 -4.16 -10.58
C MET A 1 -5.88 -2.72 -10.46
N LEU A 2 -6.74 -1.72 -10.60
CA LEU A 2 -6.44 -0.30 -10.40
C LEU A 2 -7.02 0.15 -9.05
N VAL A 3 -6.21 0.78 -8.22
CA VAL A 3 -6.62 1.32 -6.93
C VAL A 3 -6.53 2.84 -6.97
N ARG A 4 -7.60 3.52 -6.59
CA ARG A 4 -7.58 4.95 -6.26
C ARG A 4 -7.01 5.11 -4.85
N VAL A 5 -5.82 5.69 -4.76
CA VAL A 5 -5.06 5.80 -3.52
C VAL A 5 -5.71 6.81 -2.60
N ARG A 6 -5.82 6.47 -1.31
CA ARG A 6 -6.35 7.36 -0.26
C ARG A 6 -5.30 7.70 0.79
N ALA A 7 -4.38 6.78 1.06
CA ALA A 7 -3.24 7.01 1.92
C ALA A 7 -2.08 6.11 1.52
N VAL A 8 -0.87 6.55 1.86
CA VAL A 8 0.39 5.83 1.65
C VAL A 8 1.21 5.83 2.93
N GLY A 9 1.99 4.79 3.13
CA GLY A 9 3.00 4.75 4.18
C GLY A 9 4.31 5.40 3.70
N VAL A 10 4.96 6.15 4.58
CA VAL A 10 6.33 6.65 4.36
C VAL A 10 7.27 5.88 5.27
N ASN A 11 8.25 5.21 4.67
CA ASN A 11 9.15 4.29 5.37
C ASN A 11 10.62 4.64 5.14
N PRO A 12 11.54 4.09 5.97
CA PRO A 12 12.97 4.28 5.78
C PRO A 12 13.54 3.92 4.38
N PRO A 13 13.07 2.89 3.65
CA PRO A 13 13.55 2.65 2.30
C PRO A 13 13.35 3.85 1.34
N ASP A 14 12.30 4.64 1.55
CA ASP A 14 11.94 5.74 0.65
C ASP A 14 12.97 6.89 0.69
N TRP A 15 13.49 7.26 1.87
CA TRP A 15 14.55 8.28 1.97
C TRP A 15 15.90 7.75 1.50
N TYR A 16 16.23 6.48 1.76
CA TYR A 16 17.46 5.88 1.23
C TYR A 16 17.50 5.94 -0.30
N VAL A 17 16.39 5.63 -0.97
CA VAL A 17 16.30 5.72 -2.43
C VAL A 17 16.49 7.17 -2.90
N ARG A 18 15.86 8.14 -2.24
CA ARG A 18 16.00 9.57 -2.57
C ARG A 18 17.42 10.11 -2.38
N GLU A 19 18.17 9.58 -1.41
CA GLU A 19 19.57 9.94 -1.20
C GLU A 19 20.54 9.19 -2.13
N GLY A 20 20.04 8.32 -3.02
CA GLY A 20 20.87 7.51 -3.93
C GLY A 20 21.46 6.26 -3.27
N MET A 21 20.86 5.77 -2.19
CA MET A 21 21.20 4.54 -1.47
C MET A 21 22.68 4.50 -1.05
N ARG A 22 23.18 5.63 -0.52
CA ARG A 22 24.60 5.82 -0.17
C ARG A 22 25.10 4.85 0.90
N ASN A 23 24.19 4.34 1.72
CA ASN A 23 24.45 3.32 2.75
C ASN A 23 24.49 1.88 2.21
N ILE A 24 24.22 1.66 0.93
CA ILE A 24 24.23 0.34 0.29
C ILE A 24 25.38 0.29 -0.73
N PRO A 25 26.27 -0.74 -0.69
CA PRO A 25 27.29 -0.96 -1.71
C PRO A 25 26.69 -0.98 -3.13
N PRO A 26 27.31 -0.36 -4.14
CA PRO A 26 26.73 -0.22 -5.48
C PRO A 26 26.28 -1.54 -6.12
N ASP A 27 27.03 -2.62 -5.92
CA ASP A 27 26.77 -3.98 -6.41
C ASP A 27 25.57 -4.66 -5.73
N LYS A 28 25.13 -4.13 -4.59
CA LYS A 28 24.00 -4.65 -3.80
C LYS A 28 22.77 -3.76 -3.85
N ARG A 29 22.82 -2.64 -4.57
CA ARG A 29 21.66 -1.75 -4.71
C ARG A 29 20.58 -2.43 -5.54
N PRO A 30 19.32 -2.44 -5.10
CA PRO A 30 18.23 -2.88 -5.95
C PRO A 30 18.16 -2.00 -7.21
N PRO A 31 17.75 -2.56 -8.36
CA PRO A 31 17.60 -1.79 -9.58
C PRO A 31 16.54 -0.69 -9.39
N LEU A 32 16.84 0.49 -9.92
CA LEU A 32 15.96 1.65 -9.92
C LEU A 32 16.01 2.31 -11.29
N THR A 33 14.87 2.32 -11.99
CA THR A 33 14.73 3.00 -13.27
C THR A 33 14.09 4.37 -13.05
N LEU A 34 14.75 5.44 -13.51
CA LEU A 34 14.24 6.81 -13.41
C LEU A 34 13.55 7.25 -14.72
N PRO A 35 12.49 8.08 -14.66
CA PRO A 35 11.84 8.60 -13.45
C PRO A 35 11.06 7.50 -12.70
N ALA A 36 11.07 7.56 -11.37
CA ALA A 36 10.42 6.57 -10.51
C ALA A 36 9.36 7.21 -9.60
N VAL A 37 8.23 6.52 -9.44
CA VAL A 37 7.27 6.78 -8.36
C VAL A 37 7.61 5.83 -7.20
N LEU A 38 7.80 6.38 -6.00
CA LEU A 38 8.19 5.61 -4.82
C LEU A 38 6.99 5.08 -4.03
N GLY A 39 7.28 4.38 -2.94
CA GLY A 39 6.30 3.85 -1.99
C GLY A 39 5.80 2.46 -2.34
N THR A 40 5.64 1.64 -1.31
CA THR A 40 5.10 0.27 -1.38
C THR A 40 3.78 0.13 -0.62
N ASP A 41 3.64 0.84 0.49
CA ASP A 41 2.46 0.78 1.35
C ASP A 41 1.33 1.64 0.80
N VAL A 42 0.17 1.02 0.60
CA VAL A 42 -0.99 1.68 0.04
C VAL A 42 -2.26 1.32 0.79
N SER A 43 -3.16 2.29 0.89
CA SER A 43 -4.57 2.04 1.21
C SER A 43 -5.45 2.88 0.29
N GLY A 44 -6.55 2.31 -0.20
CA GLY A 44 -7.36 2.95 -1.21
C GLY A 44 -8.68 2.25 -1.46
N VAL A 45 -9.29 2.58 -2.60
CA VAL A 45 -10.52 1.99 -3.10
C VAL A 45 -10.24 1.37 -4.46
N VAL A 46 -10.77 0.19 -4.73
CA VAL A 46 -10.67 -0.44 -6.05
C VAL A 46 -11.45 0.39 -7.06
N GLU A 47 -10.75 0.93 -8.06
CA GLU A 47 -11.32 1.72 -9.15
C GLU A 47 -11.68 0.82 -10.34
N ALA A 48 -10.85 -0.17 -10.65
CA ALA A 48 -11.08 -1.12 -11.75
C ALA A 48 -10.48 -2.50 -11.47
N VAL A 49 -11.16 -3.54 -11.94
CA VAL A 49 -10.76 -4.95 -11.78
C VAL A 49 -10.55 -5.58 -13.15
N ALA A 50 -9.48 -6.35 -13.32
CA ALA A 50 -9.23 -7.09 -14.56
C ALA A 50 -10.12 -8.35 -14.62
N PRO A 51 -10.48 -8.86 -15.81
CA PRO A 51 -11.44 -9.97 -15.95
C PRO A 51 -11.06 -11.27 -15.22
N ASP A 52 -9.77 -11.50 -15.02
CA ASP A 52 -9.20 -12.69 -14.39
C ASP A 52 -9.04 -12.57 -12.86
N VAL A 53 -9.25 -11.38 -12.29
CA VAL A 53 -9.15 -11.14 -10.85
C VAL A 53 -10.44 -11.55 -10.16
N ARG A 54 -10.32 -12.34 -9.08
CA ARG A 54 -11.43 -12.81 -8.24
C ARG A 54 -11.34 -12.26 -6.82
N GLY A 55 -12.48 -12.19 -6.13
CA GLY A 55 -12.55 -11.80 -4.71
C GLY A 55 -12.47 -10.29 -4.44
N PHE A 56 -12.48 -9.47 -5.49
CA PHE A 56 -12.50 -8.00 -5.42
C PHE A 56 -13.50 -7.44 -6.43
N SER A 57 -14.10 -6.32 -6.08
CA SER A 57 -15.07 -5.55 -6.84
C SER A 57 -14.71 -4.07 -6.81
N VAL A 58 -15.16 -3.32 -7.82
CA VAL A 58 -15.07 -1.85 -7.79
C VAL A 58 -15.80 -1.31 -6.55
N GLY A 59 -15.17 -0.38 -5.84
CA GLY A 59 -15.69 0.18 -4.59
C GLY A 59 -15.13 -0.48 -3.32
N ASP A 60 -14.46 -1.64 -3.41
CA ASP A 60 -13.88 -2.28 -2.24
C ASP A 60 -12.77 -1.43 -1.61
N GLU A 61 -12.83 -1.26 -0.29
CA GLU A 61 -11.74 -0.64 0.46
C GLU A 61 -10.61 -1.66 0.66
N VAL A 62 -9.42 -1.34 0.17
CA VAL A 62 -8.26 -2.24 0.21
C VAL A 62 -7.03 -1.59 0.83
N PHE A 63 -6.12 -2.42 1.33
CA PHE A 63 -4.79 -2.01 1.77
C PHE A 63 -3.78 -3.12 1.51
N GLY A 64 -2.51 -2.78 1.45
CA GLY A 64 -1.45 -3.76 1.27
C GLY A 64 -0.09 -3.17 0.96
N LEU A 65 0.83 -4.06 0.60
CA LEU A 65 2.23 -3.76 0.36
C LEU A 65 2.59 -4.21 -1.07
N LEU A 66 2.78 -3.26 -1.98
CA LEU A 66 2.92 -3.52 -3.40
C LEU A 66 4.37 -3.87 -3.76
N ARG A 67 4.56 -5.08 -4.32
CA ARG A 67 5.82 -5.55 -4.93
C ARG A 67 7.04 -5.51 -3.99
N PHE A 68 6.83 -5.40 -2.68
CA PHE A 68 7.91 -5.44 -1.72
C PHE A 68 8.61 -6.81 -1.73
N PRO A 69 9.95 -6.86 -1.61
CA PRO A 69 10.88 -5.76 -1.29
C PRO A 69 11.47 -5.01 -2.49
N SER A 70 10.90 -5.12 -3.70
CA SER A 70 11.37 -4.33 -4.85
C SER A 70 11.01 -2.84 -4.72
N LEU A 71 11.66 -1.99 -5.53
CA LEU A 71 11.39 -0.55 -5.60
C LEU A 71 10.27 -0.19 -6.61
N GLU A 72 9.51 -1.18 -7.09
CA GLU A 72 8.51 -1.00 -8.16
C GLU A 72 7.09 -0.74 -7.64
N GLY A 73 6.92 -0.48 -6.34
CA GLY A 73 5.61 -0.34 -5.70
C GLY A 73 4.75 0.81 -6.25
N SER A 74 5.36 1.94 -6.62
CA SER A 74 4.70 3.09 -7.25
C SER A 74 3.49 3.65 -6.48
N ALA A 75 3.45 3.51 -5.15
CA ALA A 75 2.27 3.86 -4.35
C ALA A 75 2.06 5.37 -4.17
N TYR A 76 3.09 6.21 -4.31
CA TYR A 76 3.01 7.68 -4.19
C TYR A 76 2.37 8.33 -5.44
N ALA A 77 1.18 7.88 -5.80
CA ALA A 77 0.39 8.35 -6.92
C ALA A 77 -1.09 8.41 -6.53
N GLU A 78 -1.89 9.12 -7.33
CA GLU A 78 -3.36 9.16 -7.15
C GLU A 78 -4.01 7.80 -7.48
N TYR A 79 -3.39 7.07 -8.40
CA TYR A 79 -3.82 5.73 -8.81
C TYR A 79 -2.61 4.80 -8.95
N VAL A 80 -2.78 3.53 -8.59
CA VAL A 80 -1.73 2.52 -8.74
C VAL A 80 -2.28 1.20 -9.26
N ALA A 81 -1.53 0.60 -10.19
CA ALA A 81 -1.79 -0.75 -10.66
C ALA A 81 -1.22 -1.76 -9.65
N ALA A 82 -2.10 -2.56 -9.06
CA ALA A 82 -1.74 -3.51 -8.01
C ALA A 82 -2.04 -4.96 -8.42
N PRO A 83 -1.11 -5.90 -8.18
CA PRO A 83 -1.41 -7.33 -8.19
C PRO A 83 -2.45 -7.64 -7.11
N ALA A 84 -3.48 -8.42 -7.45
CA ALA A 84 -4.55 -8.75 -6.51
C ALA A 84 -4.02 -9.44 -5.24
N ALA A 85 -2.99 -10.29 -5.40
CA ALA A 85 -2.35 -11.01 -4.29
C ALA A 85 -1.61 -10.10 -3.29
N HIS A 86 -1.36 -8.83 -3.62
CA HIS A 86 -0.69 -7.90 -2.71
C HIS A 86 -1.67 -7.07 -1.86
N LEU A 87 -2.97 -7.25 -2.09
CA LEU A 87 -4.01 -6.47 -1.45
C LEU A 87 -4.90 -7.37 -0.59
N ALA A 88 -5.41 -6.78 0.48
CA ALA A 88 -6.45 -7.34 1.31
C ALA A 88 -7.58 -6.32 1.48
N HIS A 89 -8.78 -6.81 1.72
CA HIS A 89 -9.91 -5.98 2.16
C HIS A 89 -9.59 -5.32 3.49
N LYS A 90 -9.90 -4.03 3.62
CA LYS A 90 -9.81 -3.35 4.91
C LYS A 90 -10.80 -3.98 5.89
N PRO A 91 -10.45 -4.08 7.18
CA PRO A 91 -11.39 -4.50 8.20
C PRO A 91 -12.59 -3.55 8.24
N THR A 92 -13.80 -4.13 8.30
CA THR A 92 -15.05 -3.38 8.48
C THR A 92 -15.23 -2.86 9.90
N VAL A 93 -14.38 -3.32 10.82
CA VAL A 93 -14.33 -2.83 12.19
C VAL A 93 -13.22 -1.78 12.33
N SER A 94 -13.56 -0.66 12.96
CA SER A 94 -12.58 0.32 13.39
C SER A 94 -11.83 -0.22 14.59
N ILE A 95 -10.50 -0.27 14.50
CA ILE A 95 -9.63 -0.67 15.59
C ILE A 95 -9.10 0.61 16.23
N THR A 96 -9.62 0.95 17.41
CA THR A 96 -9.19 2.14 18.14
C THR A 96 -8.30 1.73 19.30
N CYS A 97 -7.16 2.42 19.45
CA CYS A 97 -6.37 2.32 20.67
C CYS A 97 -7.15 3.06 21.77
N ALA A 98 -7.71 2.32 22.73
CA ALA A 98 -8.22 2.93 23.95
C ALA A 98 -7.04 3.31 24.86
N PRO A 99 -7.17 4.36 25.70
CA PRO A 99 -6.09 4.92 26.52
C PRO A 99 -5.32 3.86 27.34
N PRO A 100 -4.09 4.17 27.80
CA PRO A 100 -3.09 3.15 28.18
C PRO A 100 -3.66 2.10 29.14
N GLY A 101 -3.59 0.83 28.70
CA GLY A 101 -4.10 -0.34 29.42
C GLY A 101 -5.22 -1.13 28.71
N CYS A 102 -5.75 -0.65 27.59
CA CYS A 102 -6.90 -1.30 26.93
C CYS A 102 -6.53 -2.16 25.71
N ARG A 103 -7.09 -3.38 25.68
CA ARG A 103 -7.08 -4.29 24.51
C ARG A 103 -7.75 -3.61 23.30
N TRP A 104 -7.22 -3.90 22.11
CA TRP A 104 -7.86 -3.59 20.84
C TRP A 104 -9.29 -4.16 20.80
N ARG A 105 -10.28 -3.29 20.60
CA ARG A 105 -11.68 -3.70 20.32
C ARG A 105 -12.06 -3.17 18.95
N GLY A 106 -12.64 -4.03 18.12
CA GLY A 106 -13.26 -3.63 16.87
C GLY A 106 -14.68 -3.12 17.13
N SER A 107 -15.05 -1.95 16.60
CA SER A 107 -16.44 -1.54 16.46
C SER A 107 -16.84 -1.55 14.98
N PRO A 108 -18.04 -2.05 14.60
CA PRO A 108 -18.50 -1.98 13.22
C PRO A 108 -18.51 -0.52 12.76
N ARG A 109 -18.02 -0.23 11.55
CA ARG A 109 -18.22 1.10 10.94
C ARG A 109 -19.72 1.29 10.71
N GLY A 110 -20.25 2.42 11.20
CA GLY A 110 -21.67 2.75 11.07
C GLY A 110 -22.08 2.75 9.60
N SER A 111 -23.11 1.96 9.28
CA SER A 111 -23.79 2.00 7.99
C SER A 111 -24.58 3.29 7.90
N SER A 112 -24.11 4.24 7.09
CA SER A 112 -24.91 5.38 6.61
C SER A 112 -25.80 4.95 5.46
#